data_AF-A0A7V6Z1T8-F1
#
_entry.id   AF-A0A7V6Z1T8-F1
#
_cell.length_a   1.000
_cell.length_b   1.000
_cell.length_c   1.000
_cell.angle_alpha   90.00
_cell.angle_beta   90.00
_cell.angle_gamma   90.00
#
_symmetry.space_group_name_H-M   'P 1'
#
loop_
_entity.id
_entity.type
_entity.pdbx_description
1 polymer ?
#
loop_
_entity_poly.entity_id
_entity_poly.type
_entity_poly.pdbx_seq_one_letter_code
_entity_poly.pdbx_strand_id
1 'polypeptide(L)'
;MQTIEQTAAPAAATPTAPAKPIRKVSFGKVPKKKEETKTAYPVFDDPATGDQVKAIAARIKKRAEEMEALDGAQETDKAELKMFVAPFYYRTNAGKLNPPSSIAIPSSEGEVLVTFQNRYKKLESEAPLVPILGDAIGDYVRQSFNITIKGDDLPAGKEQEIVDAVTELLEKHGAAVAMEVQEALMPVPTFHVTRLSKFTPEQNLAIDRIWPVVAMVKTKGRGK
;
A
#
# COMPACT_ATOMS: atom_id res chain seq x y z
N MET A 1 40.85 53.26 30.76
CA MET A 1 42.14 52.76 30.27
C MET A 1 42.07 51.24 30.21
N GLN A 2 42.11 50.73 28.99
CA GLN A 2 42.31 49.35 28.49
C GLN A 2 42.09 48.16 29.43
N THR A 3 40.97 47.46 29.19
CA THR A 3 40.78 46.05 29.52
C THR A 3 41.35 45.21 28.37
N ILE A 4 42.22 44.25 28.70
CA ILE A 4 42.89 43.36 27.75
C ILE A 4 41.97 42.16 27.54
N GLU A 5 41.47 41.98 26.32
CA GLU A 5 40.62 40.85 25.92
C GLU A 5 41.50 39.65 25.57
N GLN A 6 41.35 38.57 26.32
CA GLN A 6 42.07 37.31 26.16
C GLN A 6 41.46 36.49 25.03
N THR A 7 42.17 36.40 23.91
CA THR A 7 41.78 35.59 22.75
C THR A 7 41.92 34.10 23.08
N ALA A 8 40.80 33.37 23.11
CA ALA A 8 40.79 31.90 23.22
C ALA A 8 40.91 31.25 21.84
N ALA A 9 41.82 30.28 21.72
CA ALA A 9 42.09 29.48 20.53
C ALA A 9 40.93 28.50 20.20
N PRO A 10 40.75 28.12 18.92
CA PRO A 10 39.63 27.25 18.51
C PRO A 10 39.87 25.79 18.92
N ALA A 11 38.82 25.17 19.48
CA ALA A 11 38.79 23.77 19.84
C ALA A 11 38.85 22.87 18.59
N ALA A 12 39.73 21.88 18.62
CA ALA A 12 39.89 20.86 17.60
C ALA A 12 38.61 20.00 17.46
N ALA A 13 38.14 19.83 16.23
CA ALA A 13 37.05 18.93 15.88
C ALA A 13 37.51 17.46 16.00
N THR A 14 36.78 16.67 16.77
CA THR A 14 36.91 15.21 16.82
C THR A 14 36.37 14.58 15.52
N PRO A 15 37.03 13.53 14.99
CA PRO A 15 36.57 12.87 13.77
C PRO A 15 35.37 11.95 14.05
N THR A 16 34.25 12.19 13.36
CA THR A 16 33.05 11.35 13.38
C THR A 16 33.35 9.99 12.77
N ALA A 17 33.04 8.91 13.49
CA ALA A 17 33.21 7.54 13.02
C ALA A 17 32.28 7.22 11.83
N PRO A 18 32.72 6.41 10.85
CA PRO A 18 31.92 6.07 9.67
C PRO A 18 30.66 5.26 10.05
N ALA A 19 29.53 5.62 9.44
CA ALA A 19 28.24 4.96 9.63
C ALA A 19 28.28 3.51 9.13
N LYS A 20 27.70 2.59 9.90
CA LYS A 20 27.71 1.14 9.61
C LYS A 20 26.72 0.81 8.47
N PRO A 21 27.10 -0.04 7.50
CA PRO A 21 26.21 -0.44 6.41
C PRO A 21 25.01 -1.25 6.92
N ILE A 22 23.82 -0.99 6.35
CA ILE A 22 22.56 -1.62 6.76
C ILE A 22 22.51 -3.06 6.24
N ARG A 23 22.64 -4.05 7.14
CA ARG A 23 22.57 -5.48 6.78
C ARG A 23 21.12 -5.94 6.58
N LYS A 24 20.79 -6.34 5.35
CA LYS A 24 19.47 -6.90 4.97
C LYS A 24 19.13 -8.18 5.75
N VAL A 25 17.92 -8.27 6.29
CA VAL A 25 17.38 -9.45 6.99
C VAL A 25 16.91 -10.50 5.98
N SER A 26 17.30 -11.75 6.18
CA SER A 26 16.94 -12.90 5.33
C SER A 26 15.72 -13.64 5.88
N PHE A 27 14.74 -13.96 5.01
CA PHE A 27 13.45 -14.58 5.38
C PHE A 27 13.31 -16.07 5.01
N GLY A 28 14.39 -16.78 4.65
CA GLY A 28 14.39 -18.24 4.55
C GLY A 28 13.31 -18.89 3.64
N LYS A 29 12.77 -20.03 4.08
CA LYS A 29 12.00 -21.02 3.28
C LYS A 29 10.48 -20.73 3.16
N VAL A 30 10.06 -19.48 2.96
CA VAL A 30 8.62 -19.15 2.81
C VAL A 30 8.12 -19.45 1.38
N PRO A 31 7.13 -20.34 1.19
CA PRO A 31 6.67 -20.73 -0.15
C PRO A 31 5.79 -19.66 -0.81
N LYS A 32 6.01 -19.45 -2.12
CA LYS A 32 5.15 -18.57 -2.97
C LYS A 32 3.99 -19.38 -3.57
N LYS A 33 2.77 -18.86 -3.43
CA LYS A 33 1.54 -19.50 -3.91
C LYS A 33 1.39 -19.35 -5.43
N LYS A 34 1.04 -20.44 -6.11
CA LYS A 34 0.71 -20.50 -7.55
C LYS A 34 -0.79 -20.26 -7.75
N GLU A 35 -1.15 -19.57 -8.83
CA GLU A 35 -2.53 -19.42 -9.31
C GLU A 35 -2.82 -20.43 -10.43
N GLU A 36 -3.98 -21.07 -10.37
CA GLU A 36 -4.59 -21.78 -11.49
C GLU A 36 -5.97 -21.17 -11.78
N THR A 37 -6.30 -21.07 -13.06
CA THR A 37 -7.47 -20.34 -13.58
C THR A 37 -8.31 -21.23 -14.49
N LYS A 38 -9.62 -21.31 -14.22
CA LYS A 38 -10.74 -20.99 -15.14
C LYS A 38 -12.01 -21.72 -14.68
N THR A 39 -12.95 -20.96 -14.12
CA THR A 39 -14.29 -21.44 -13.77
C THR A 39 -15.29 -20.96 -14.83
N ALA A 40 -16.19 -21.84 -15.28
CA ALA A 40 -17.33 -21.46 -16.11
C ALA A 40 -18.47 -20.96 -15.21
N TYR A 41 -19.06 -19.81 -15.53
CA TYR A 41 -20.14 -19.19 -14.74
C TYR A 41 -21.51 -19.44 -15.38
N PRO A 42 -22.57 -19.65 -14.59
CA PRO A 42 -23.94 -19.66 -15.10
C PRO A 42 -24.32 -18.29 -15.69
N VAL A 43 -25.27 -18.28 -16.63
CA VAL A 43 -25.74 -17.08 -17.32
C VAL A 43 -27.03 -16.59 -16.66
N PHE A 44 -27.17 -15.28 -16.48
CA PHE A 44 -28.42 -14.68 -16.02
C PHE A 44 -29.47 -14.67 -17.15
N ASP A 45 -30.58 -15.36 -16.95
CA ASP A 45 -31.64 -15.56 -17.95
C ASP A 45 -33.08 -15.35 -17.42
N ASP A 46 -33.25 -14.69 -16.27
CA ASP A 46 -34.59 -14.37 -15.71
C ASP A 46 -35.43 -13.53 -16.70
N PRO A 47 -36.57 -14.04 -17.20
CA PRO A 47 -37.42 -13.32 -18.15
C PRO A 47 -38.08 -12.06 -17.57
N ALA A 48 -38.29 -11.99 -16.25
CA ALA A 48 -38.98 -10.85 -15.63
C ALA A 48 -38.09 -9.59 -15.61
N THR A 49 -36.77 -9.76 -15.48
CA THR A 49 -35.80 -8.65 -15.33
C THR A 49 -34.66 -8.67 -16.35
N GLY A 50 -34.63 -9.66 -17.24
CA GLY A 50 -33.54 -9.98 -18.16
C GLY A 50 -33.09 -8.81 -19.04
N ASP A 51 -34.02 -8.13 -19.70
CA ASP A 51 -33.67 -7.03 -20.61
C ASP A 51 -33.13 -5.81 -19.87
N GLN A 52 -33.70 -5.49 -18.71
CA GLN A 52 -33.22 -4.42 -17.86
C GLN A 52 -31.81 -4.72 -17.34
N VAL A 53 -31.55 -5.94 -16.86
CA VAL A 53 -30.23 -6.36 -16.35
C VAL A 53 -29.19 -6.36 -17.48
N LYS A 54 -29.52 -6.87 -18.67
CA LYS A 54 -28.62 -6.85 -19.84
C LYS A 54 -28.30 -5.42 -20.29
N ALA A 55 -29.29 -4.53 -20.32
CA ALA A 55 -29.08 -3.12 -20.66
C ALA A 55 -28.19 -2.41 -19.62
N ILE A 56 -28.37 -2.69 -18.32
CA ILE A 56 -27.49 -2.20 -17.26
C ILE A 56 -26.06 -2.74 -17.46
N ALA A 57 -25.90 -4.04 -17.70
CA ALA A 57 -24.60 -4.67 -17.92
C ALA A 57 -23.85 -4.08 -19.12
N ALA A 58 -24.55 -3.82 -20.23
CA ALA A 58 -23.96 -3.18 -21.41
C ALA A 58 -23.48 -1.75 -21.11
N ARG A 59 -24.28 -0.95 -20.39
CA ARG A 59 -23.86 0.39 -19.96
C ARG A 59 -22.66 0.36 -19.03
N ILE A 60 -22.62 -0.60 -18.09
CA ILE A 60 -21.47 -0.78 -17.19
C ILE A 60 -20.22 -1.09 -18.01
N LYS A 61 -20.29 -2.03 -18.95
CA LYS A 61 -19.13 -2.42 -19.78
C LYS A 61 -18.59 -1.23 -20.58
N LYS A 62 -19.48 -0.50 -21.28
CA LYS A 62 -19.08 0.67 -22.07
C LYS A 62 -18.41 1.75 -21.21
N ARG A 63 -19.04 2.12 -20.08
CA ARG A 63 -18.49 3.14 -19.18
C ARG A 63 -17.18 2.70 -18.53
N ALA A 64 -17.00 1.40 -18.29
CA ALA A 64 -15.74 0.88 -17.77
C ALA A 64 -14.59 1.00 -18.79
N GLU A 65 -14.86 0.73 -20.07
CA GLU A 65 -13.87 0.93 -21.16
C GLU A 65 -13.51 2.41 -21.31
N GLU A 66 -14.49 3.31 -21.26
CA GLU A 66 -14.28 4.77 -21.29
C GLU A 66 -13.48 5.25 -20.07
N MET A 67 -13.79 4.75 -18.88
CA MET A 67 -13.09 5.08 -17.64
C MET A 67 -11.64 4.56 -17.65
N GLU A 68 -11.40 3.33 -18.10
CA GLU A 68 -10.04 2.78 -18.21
C GLU A 68 -9.19 3.61 -19.20
N ALA A 69 -9.78 4.02 -20.33
CA ALA A 69 -9.09 4.88 -21.29
C ALA A 69 -8.80 6.28 -20.71
N LEU A 70 -9.77 6.91 -20.03
CA LEU A 70 -9.60 8.22 -19.40
C LEU A 70 -8.61 8.18 -18.23
N ASP A 71 -8.67 7.15 -17.39
CA ASP A 71 -7.72 6.95 -16.30
C ASP A 71 -6.30 6.79 -16.83
N GLY A 72 -6.12 6.01 -17.91
CA GLY A 72 -4.83 5.86 -18.59
C GLY A 72 -4.29 7.16 -19.17
N ALA A 73 -5.14 7.95 -19.84
CA ALA A 73 -4.76 9.27 -20.34
C ALA A 73 -4.39 10.23 -19.20
N GLN A 74 -5.22 10.28 -18.14
CA GLN A 74 -4.99 11.15 -17.00
C GLN A 74 -3.71 10.77 -16.23
N GLU A 75 -3.40 9.49 -16.06
CA GLU A 75 -2.15 9.07 -15.44
C GLU A 75 -0.92 9.43 -16.29
N THR A 76 -1.06 9.42 -17.62
CA THR A 76 -0.02 9.90 -18.55
C THR A 76 0.20 11.41 -18.37
N ASP A 77 -0.86 12.21 -18.41
CA ASP A 77 -0.79 13.66 -18.21
C ASP A 77 -0.21 14.02 -16.84
N LYS A 78 -0.64 13.32 -15.78
CA LYS A 78 -0.09 13.48 -14.42
C LYS A 78 1.40 13.16 -14.40
N ALA A 79 1.84 12.09 -15.06
CA ALA A 79 3.25 11.70 -15.11
C ALA A 79 4.10 12.76 -15.80
N GLU A 80 3.64 13.25 -16.95
CA GLU A 80 4.29 14.32 -17.70
C GLU A 80 4.36 15.61 -16.87
N LEU A 81 3.25 16.05 -16.28
CA LEU A 81 3.21 17.23 -15.42
C LEU A 81 4.20 17.12 -14.25
N LYS A 82 4.27 15.95 -13.60
CA LYS A 82 5.24 15.68 -12.51
C LYS A 82 6.69 15.83 -12.97
N MET A 83 7.03 15.44 -14.20
CA MET A 83 8.39 15.59 -14.75
C MET A 83 8.82 17.05 -14.88
N PHE A 84 7.90 17.93 -15.29
CA PHE A 84 8.20 19.37 -15.41
C PHE A 84 8.22 20.10 -14.07
N VAL A 85 7.33 19.70 -13.14
CA VAL A 85 7.17 20.41 -11.86
C VAL A 85 8.24 20.01 -10.85
N ALA A 86 8.76 18.77 -10.89
CA ALA A 86 9.74 18.30 -9.92
C ALA A 86 11.04 19.14 -9.87
N PRO A 87 11.71 19.47 -10.99
CA PRO A 87 12.88 20.36 -10.95
C PRO A 87 12.58 21.74 -10.35
N PHE A 88 11.40 22.30 -10.64
CA PHE A 88 10.97 23.57 -10.04
C PHE A 88 10.76 23.44 -8.53
N TYR A 89 10.08 22.39 -8.08
CA TYR A 89 9.85 22.13 -6.66
C TYR A 89 11.18 22.06 -5.87
N TYR A 90 12.12 21.23 -6.31
CA TYR A 90 13.40 21.07 -5.60
C TYR A 90 14.26 22.35 -5.62
N ARG A 91 14.26 23.10 -6.73
CA ARG A 91 15.01 24.36 -6.83
C ARG A 91 14.41 25.44 -5.93
N THR A 92 13.10 25.65 -5.98
CA THR A 92 12.41 26.72 -5.24
C THR A 92 12.41 26.47 -3.72
N ASN A 93 12.51 25.21 -3.30
CA ASN A 93 12.48 24.81 -1.91
C ASN A 93 13.85 24.45 -1.31
N ALA A 94 14.93 24.59 -2.09
CA ALA A 94 16.28 24.37 -1.61
C ALA A 94 16.60 25.25 -0.38
N GLY A 95 17.16 24.64 0.68
CA GLY A 95 17.58 25.32 1.91
C GLY A 95 16.45 25.72 2.87
N LYS A 96 15.17 25.44 2.55
CA LYS A 96 14.06 25.71 3.47
C LYS A 96 13.94 24.59 4.51
N LEU A 97 13.77 24.97 5.77
CA LEU A 97 13.52 24.02 6.87
C LEU A 97 12.14 23.36 6.76
N ASN A 98 11.14 24.12 6.33
CA ASN A 98 9.75 23.68 6.18
C ASN A 98 9.22 24.07 4.79
N PRO A 99 9.59 23.34 3.73
CA PRO A 99 9.10 23.64 2.39
C PRO A 99 7.60 23.32 2.26
N PRO A 100 6.81 24.14 1.56
CA PRO A 100 5.45 23.77 1.19
C PRO A 100 5.45 22.45 0.42
N SER A 101 4.48 21.58 0.70
CA SER A 101 4.40 20.25 0.08
C SER A 101 3.79 20.27 -1.33
N SER A 102 3.23 21.39 -1.76
CA SER A 102 2.52 21.49 -3.04
C SER A 102 2.98 22.69 -3.87
N ILE A 103 2.99 22.50 -5.19
CA ILE A 103 3.10 23.57 -6.18
C ILE A 103 1.73 23.77 -6.82
N ALA A 104 1.23 25.00 -6.78
CA ALA A 104 -0.01 25.39 -7.44
C ALA A 104 0.25 25.77 -8.90
N ILE A 105 -0.59 25.27 -9.80
CA ILE A 105 -0.46 25.43 -11.25
C ILE A 105 -1.80 25.96 -11.77
N PRO A 106 -1.89 27.25 -12.08
CA PRO A 106 -3.10 27.80 -12.68
C PRO A 106 -3.26 27.28 -14.12
N SER A 107 -4.49 26.94 -14.49
CA SER A 107 -4.89 26.59 -15.85
C SER A 107 -6.19 27.28 -16.24
N SER A 108 -6.57 27.21 -17.52
CA SER A 108 -7.85 27.76 -18.00
C SER A 108 -9.07 27.09 -17.34
N GLU A 109 -8.92 25.84 -16.89
CA GLU A 109 -9.98 25.03 -16.28
C GLU A 109 -9.96 25.09 -14.74
N GLY A 110 -9.07 25.89 -14.16
CA GLY A 110 -8.87 25.99 -12.72
C GLY A 110 -7.46 25.66 -12.26
N GLU A 111 -7.24 25.64 -10.96
CA GLU A 111 -5.94 25.39 -10.36
C GLU A 111 -5.72 23.89 -10.08
N VAL A 112 -4.52 23.40 -10.39
CA VAL A 112 -4.07 22.05 -10.06
C VAL A 112 -2.91 22.11 -9.07
N LEU A 113 -2.96 21.28 -8.03
CA LEU A 113 -1.85 21.14 -7.07
C LEU A 113 -1.04 19.88 -7.37
N VAL A 114 0.28 20.02 -7.53
CA VAL A 114 1.21 18.89 -7.55
C VAL A 114 1.86 18.78 -6.17
N THR A 115 1.51 17.71 -5.46
CA THR A 115 1.93 17.49 -4.06
C THR A 115 3.06 16.45 -3.96
N PHE A 116 4.14 16.84 -3.30
CA PHE A 116 5.30 16.02 -2.97
C PHE A 116 5.14 15.51 -1.53
N GLN A 117 4.64 14.28 -1.41
CA GLN A 117 4.43 13.64 -0.11
C GLN A 117 5.72 12.99 0.40
N ASN A 118 5.83 12.85 1.73
CA ASN A 118 6.86 12.02 2.36
C ASN A 118 6.50 10.53 2.26
N ARG A 119 6.43 10.02 1.02
CA ARG A 119 6.14 8.61 0.71
C ARG A 119 6.98 8.20 -0.50
N TYR A 120 7.86 7.24 -0.30
CA TYR A 120 8.79 6.76 -1.31
C TYR A 120 8.48 5.33 -1.73
N LYS A 121 8.83 4.98 -2.98
CA LYS A 121 8.80 3.59 -3.43
C LYS A 121 9.81 2.77 -2.61
N LYS A 122 9.46 1.52 -2.30
CA LYS A 122 10.36 0.60 -1.60
C LYS A 122 11.54 0.26 -2.51
N LEU A 123 12.76 0.38 -1.98
CA LEU A 123 13.98 -0.08 -2.63
C LEU A 123 14.40 -1.43 -2.03
N GLU A 124 14.85 -2.36 -2.88
CA GLU A 124 15.32 -3.68 -2.43
C GLU A 124 16.75 -3.65 -1.88
N SER A 125 17.48 -2.59 -2.19
CA SER A 125 18.88 -2.33 -1.83
C SER A 125 19.16 -0.82 -1.85
N GLU A 126 20.10 -0.38 -1.02
CA GLU A 126 20.59 0.99 -0.96
C GLU A 126 21.57 1.33 -2.09
N ALA A 127 22.03 0.33 -2.85
CA ALA A 127 23.06 0.46 -3.89
C ALA A 127 22.84 1.59 -4.91
N PRO A 128 21.62 1.89 -5.40
CA PRO A 128 21.41 3.01 -6.32
C PRO A 128 21.61 4.39 -5.69
N LEU A 129 21.50 4.50 -4.35
CA LEU A 129 21.62 5.75 -3.61
C LEU A 129 23.04 5.97 -3.09
N VAL A 130 23.85 4.92 -2.94
CA VAL A 130 25.25 5.02 -2.45
C VAL A 130 26.08 6.02 -3.26
N PRO A 131 26.05 6.05 -4.62
CA PRO A 131 26.81 7.04 -5.38
C PRO A 131 26.35 8.50 -5.16
N ILE A 132 25.14 8.70 -4.64
CA ILE A 132 24.52 10.03 -4.47
C ILE A 132 24.68 10.53 -3.02
N LEU A 133 24.45 9.64 -2.05
CA LEU A 133 24.42 9.96 -0.62
C LEU A 133 25.73 9.58 0.11
N GLY A 134 26.57 8.74 -0.51
CA GLY A 134 27.82 8.27 0.08
C GLY A 134 27.63 7.63 1.45
N ASP A 135 28.55 7.94 2.36
CA ASP A 135 28.58 7.38 3.72
C ASP A 135 27.40 7.85 4.60
N ALA A 136 26.73 8.95 4.23
CA ALA A 136 25.58 9.50 4.96
C ALA A 136 24.27 8.74 4.68
N ILE A 137 24.29 7.71 3.83
CA ILE A 137 23.08 6.96 3.46
C ILE A 137 22.32 6.42 4.70
N GLY A 138 23.05 5.97 5.72
CA GLY A 138 22.47 5.47 6.98
C GLY A 138 21.67 6.51 7.77
N ASP A 139 21.89 7.80 7.52
CA ASP A 139 21.13 8.88 8.16
C ASP A 139 19.76 9.11 7.47
N TYR A 140 19.60 8.64 6.23
CA TYR A 140 18.43 8.92 5.38
C TYR A 140 17.58 7.70 5.05
N VAL A 141 18.14 6.50 5.13
CA VAL A 141 17.39 5.26 4.87
C VAL A 141 17.43 4.33 6.08
N ARG A 142 16.33 3.62 6.28
CA ARG A 142 16.24 2.56 7.28
C ARG A 142 15.68 1.30 6.66
N GLN A 143 16.12 0.16 7.16
CA GLN A 143 15.46 -1.09 6.80
C GLN A 143 14.04 -1.09 7.39
N SER A 144 13.08 -1.47 6.58
CA SER A 144 11.70 -1.72 7.01
C SER A 144 11.29 -3.09 6.49
N PHE A 145 10.66 -3.88 7.35
CA PHE A 145 10.04 -5.15 6.97
C PHE A 145 8.67 -5.26 7.65
N ASN A 146 7.80 -6.12 7.12
CA ASN A 146 6.52 -6.46 7.72
C ASN A 146 6.42 -8.00 7.68
N ILE A 147 6.02 -8.59 8.80
CA ILE A 147 5.77 -10.03 8.92
C ILE A 147 4.27 -10.19 9.11
N THR A 148 3.63 -10.94 8.22
CA THR A 148 2.21 -11.29 8.34
C THR A 148 2.10 -12.78 8.64
N ILE A 149 1.41 -13.12 9.72
CA ILE A 149 1.09 -14.51 10.07
C ILE A 149 -0.35 -14.76 9.66
N LYS A 150 -0.60 -15.79 8.84
CA LYS A 150 -1.95 -16.18 8.44
C LYS A 150 -2.55 -17.07 9.52
N GLY A 151 -3.51 -16.55 10.27
CA GLY A 151 -4.21 -17.29 11.34
C GLY A 151 -4.84 -18.59 10.85
N ASP A 152 -5.45 -18.59 9.67
CA ASP A 152 -6.10 -19.77 9.08
C ASP A 152 -5.15 -20.95 8.79
N ASP A 153 -3.84 -20.67 8.66
CA ASP A 153 -2.81 -21.68 8.41
C ASP A 153 -2.15 -22.17 9.73
N LEU A 154 -2.58 -21.65 10.89
CA LEU A 154 -2.09 -22.09 12.20
C LEU A 154 -2.74 -23.42 12.62
N PRO A 155 -2.07 -24.23 13.45
CA PRO A 155 -2.67 -25.43 13.99
C PRO A 155 -3.90 -25.10 14.86
N ALA A 156 -5.00 -25.81 14.60
CA ALA A 156 -6.26 -25.59 15.31
C ALA A 156 -6.11 -25.76 16.83
N GLY A 157 -6.56 -24.78 17.60
CA GLY A 157 -6.48 -24.75 19.05
C GLY A 157 -5.12 -24.32 19.61
N LYS A 158 -4.18 -23.89 18.75
CA LYS A 158 -2.85 -23.38 19.13
C LYS A 158 -2.66 -21.91 18.79
N GLU A 159 -3.69 -21.25 18.26
CA GLU A 159 -3.63 -19.87 17.78
C GLU A 159 -3.23 -18.91 18.90
N GLN A 160 -3.92 -19.00 20.04
CA GLN A 160 -3.64 -18.14 21.19
C GLN A 160 -2.23 -18.39 21.76
N GLU A 161 -1.81 -19.66 21.89
CA GLU A 161 -0.46 -20.01 22.37
C GLU A 161 0.64 -19.40 21.50
N ILE A 162 0.44 -19.38 20.18
CA ILE A 162 1.39 -18.80 19.23
C ILE A 162 1.38 -17.26 19.33
N VAL A 163 0.21 -16.64 19.43
CA VAL A 163 0.08 -15.19 19.60
C VAL A 163 0.75 -14.72 20.90
N ASP A 164 0.52 -15.45 22.00
CA ASP A 164 1.13 -15.16 23.29
C ASP A 164 2.66 -15.25 23.22
N ALA A 165 3.20 -16.32 22.60
CA ALA A 165 4.65 -16.49 22.45
C ALA A 165 5.30 -15.40 21.56
N VAL A 166 4.62 -14.95 20.50
CA VAL A 166 5.10 -13.84 19.66
C VAL A 166 5.06 -12.52 20.44
N THR A 167 4.00 -12.30 21.21
CA THR A 167 3.84 -11.11 22.04
C THR A 167 4.94 -11.05 23.10
N GLU A 168 5.16 -12.15 23.83
CA GLU A 168 6.24 -12.26 24.83
C GLU A 168 7.62 -12.01 24.21
N LEU A 169 7.87 -12.53 23.01
CA LEU A 169 9.12 -12.30 22.28
C LEU A 169 9.31 -10.81 21.95
N LEU A 170 8.27 -10.13 21.49
CA LEU A 170 8.33 -8.70 21.18
C LEU A 170 8.49 -7.86 22.46
N GLU A 171 7.76 -8.18 23.52
CA GLU A 171 7.87 -7.53 24.83
C GLU A 171 9.27 -7.66 25.42
N LYS A 172 9.86 -8.86 25.37
CA LYS A 172 11.23 -9.13 25.82
C LYS A 172 12.26 -8.22 25.16
N HIS A 173 12.01 -7.78 23.92
CA HIS A 173 12.88 -6.88 23.17
C HIS A 173 12.39 -5.42 23.15
N GLY A 174 11.40 -5.07 23.98
CA GLY A 174 10.83 -3.71 24.04
C GLY A 174 10.10 -3.28 22.77
N ALA A 175 9.65 -4.25 21.96
CA ALA A 175 9.07 -4.05 20.63
C ALA A 175 7.56 -4.31 20.58
N ALA A 176 6.86 -4.32 21.72
CA ALA A 176 5.42 -4.59 21.78
C ALA A 176 4.60 -3.64 20.89
N VAL A 177 5.00 -2.36 20.80
CA VAL A 177 4.38 -1.34 19.94
C VAL A 177 4.56 -1.58 18.44
N ALA A 178 5.42 -2.52 18.05
CA ALA A 178 5.63 -2.90 16.65
C ALA A 178 4.59 -3.92 16.15
N MET A 179 3.76 -4.47 17.06
CA MET A 179 2.68 -5.38 16.70
C MET A 179 1.39 -4.60 16.41
N GLU A 180 0.81 -4.85 15.25
CA GLU A 180 -0.51 -4.34 14.87
C GLU A 180 -1.45 -5.55 14.73
N VAL A 181 -2.58 -5.53 15.44
CA VAL A 181 -3.57 -6.59 15.41
C VAL A 181 -4.83 -6.06 14.72
N GLN A 182 -5.25 -6.74 13.66
CA GLN A 182 -6.51 -6.48 12.99
C GLN A 182 -7.41 -7.70 13.14
N GLU A 183 -8.46 -7.57 13.95
CA GLU A 183 -9.41 -8.65 14.20
C GLU A 183 -10.65 -8.48 13.32
N ALA A 184 -11.09 -9.57 12.69
CA ALA A 184 -12.32 -9.61 11.92
C ALA A 184 -12.91 -11.02 11.95
N LEU A 185 -14.24 -11.11 12.02
CA LEU A 185 -14.94 -12.38 11.84
C LEU A 185 -15.09 -12.64 10.34
N MET A 186 -14.45 -13.71 9.86
CA MET A 186 -14.49 -14.12 8.46
C MET A 186 -15.23 -15.46 8.32
N PRO A 187 -15.96 -15.67 7.22
CA PRO A 187 -16.63 -16.93 7.02
C PRO A 187 -15.60 -18.01 6.69
N VAL A 188 -15.81 -19.22 7.20
CA VAL A 188 -15.00 -20.37 6.78
C VAL A 188 -15.10 -20.58 5.26
N PRO A 189 -14.08 -21.17 4.61
CA PRO A 189 -14.05 -21.28 3.14
C PRO A 189 -15.28 -21.97 2.52
N THR A 190 -15.90 -22.90 3.25
CA THR A 190 -17.08 -23.66 2.81
C THR A 190 -18.41 -22.94 3.01
N PHE A 191 -18.43 -21.78 3.68
CA PHE A 191 -19.66 -21.10 4.08
C PHE A 191 -20.52 -20.69 2.88
N HIS A 192 -19.91 -20.19 1.79
CA HIS A 192 -20.65 -19.74 0.61
C HIS A 192 -21.41 -20.89 -0.07
N VAL A 193 -20.78 -22.06 -0.21
CA VAL A 193 -21.43 -23.29 -0.73
C VAL A 193 -22.48 -23.80 0.26
N THR A 194 -22.18 -23.73 1.55
CA THR A 194 -23.08 -24.22 2.60
C THR A 194 -24.37 -23.39 2.66
N ARG A 195 -24.28 -22.06 2.60
CA ARG A 195 -25.47 -21.19 2.66
C ARG A 195 -26.36 -21.33 1.42
N LEU A 196 -25.77 -21.52 0.24
CA LEU A 196 -26.53 -21.76 -1.00
C LEU A 196 -27.18 -23.14 -1.06
N SER A 197 -26.62 -24.15 -0.37
CA SER A 197 -27.17 -25.51 -0.36
C SER A 197 -28.12 -25.79 0.80
N LYS A 198 -27.95 -25.13 1.95
CA LYS A 198 -28.71 -25.44 3.18
C LYS A 198 -29.75 -24.41 3.59
N PHE A 199 -29.63 -23.15 3.16
CA PHE A 199 -30.56 -22.09 3.55
C PHE A 199 -31.52 -21.75 2.42
N THR A 200 -32.72 -21.28 2.77
CA THR A 200 -33.68 -20.81 1.75
C THR A 200 -33.19 -19.51 1.09
N PRO A 201 -33.71 -19.15 -0.09
CA PRO A 201 -33.40 -17.86 -0.73
C PRO A 201 -33.65 -16.66 0.20
N GLU A 202 -34.73 -16.66 0.97
CA GLU A 202 -35.10 -15.57 1.88
C GLU A 202 -34.12 -15.46 3.05
N GLN A 203 -33.70 -16.60 3.61
CA GLN A 203 -32.66 -16.63 4.64
C GLN A 203 -31.31 -16.15 4.08
N ASN A 204 -30.97 -16.55 2.86
CA ASN A 204 -29.77 -16.06 2.20
C ASN A 204 -29.81 -14.54 1.98
N LEU A 205 -30.94 -13.98 1.55
CA LEU A 205 -31.11 -12.55 1.40
C LEU A 205 -31.07 -11.81 2.76
N ALA A 206 -31.61 -12.39 3.82
CA ALA A 206 -31.53 -11.80 5.16
C ALA A 206 -30.09 -11.76 5.70
N ILE A 207 -29.32 -12.83 5.52
CA ILE A 207 -27.89 -12.86 5.85
C ILE A 207 -27.14 -11.83 5.00
N ASP A 208 -27.43 -11.73 3.71
CA ASP A 208 -26.77 -10.78 2.79
C ASP A 208 -27.03 -9.31 3.15
N ARG A 209 -28.19 -8.98 3.72
CA ARG A 209 -28.49 -7.62 4.21
C ARG A 209 -27.61 -7.20 5.41
N ILE A 210 -27.21 -8.15 6.26
CA ILE A 210 -26.41 -7.90 7.46
C ILE A 210 -24.92 -8.04 7.14
N TRP A 211 -24.58 -9.08 6.39
CA TRP A 211 -23.22 -9.45 6.01
C TRP A 211 -23.18 -9.72 4.50
N PRO A 212 -23.08 -8.65 3.69
CA PRO A 212 -23.20 -8.74 2.24
C PRO A 212 -22.05 -9.53 1.65
N VAL A 213 -22.38 -10.43 0.74
CA VAL A 213 -21.36 -11.01 -0.13
C VAL A 213 -20.75 -9.88 -0.97
N VAL A 214 -19.42 -9.81 -1.00
CA VAL A 214 -18.73 -8.89 -1.89
C VAL A 214 -18.93 -9.37 -3.33
N ALA A 215 -19.90 -8.77 -4.02
CA ALA A 215 -20.13 -9.00 -5.43
C ALA A 215 -19.20 -8.09 -6.25
N MET A 216 -18.25 -8.70 -6.98
CA MET A 216 -17.35 -7.97 -7.86
C MET A 216 -17.86 -8.03 -9.30
N VAL A 217 -18.10 -6.86 -9.91
CA VAL A 217 -18.41 -6.76 -11.33
C VAL A 217 -17.10 -6.74 -12.12
N LYS A 218 -16.80 -7.80 -12.87
CA LYS A 218 -15.63 -7.88 -13.75
C LYS A 218 -16.05 -7.66 -15.20
N THR A 219 -15.35 -6.77 -15.89
CA THR A 219 -15.63 -6.43 -17.31
C THR A 219 -14.84 -7.26 -18.31
N LYS A 220 -13.89 -8.09 -17.83
CA LYS A 220 -13.17 -9.07 -18.66
C LYS A 220 -14.11 -10.21 -19.06
N GLY A 221 -14.78 -10.06 -20.20
CA GLY A 221 -15.60 -11.10 -20.81
C GLY A 221 -14.75 -12.19 -21.48
N ARG A 222 -15.38 -13.32 -21.81
CA ARG A 222 -14.83 -14.24 -22.84
C ARG A 222 -14.60 -13.40 -24.09
N GLY A 223 -13.36 -13.35 -24.57
CA GLY A 223 -13.09 -12.84 -25.92
C GLY A 223 -14.04 -13.54 -26.89
N LYS A 224 -14.58 -12.78 -27.85
CA LYS A 224 -15.22 -13.41 -29.01
C LYS A 224 -14.21 -14.31 -29.70
#